data_AF-A0A2P5AMM5-F1
#
_entry.id   AF-A0A2P5AMM5-F1
#
_cell.length_a   1.000
_cell.length_b   1.000
_cell.length_c   1.000
_cell.angle_alpha   90.00
_cell.angle_beta   90.00
_cell.angle_gamma   90.00
#
_symmetry.space_group_name_H-M   'P 1'
#
loop_
_entity.id
_entity.type
_entity.pdbx_description
1 polymer ?
#
loop_
_entity_poly.entity_id
_entity_poly.type
_entity_poly.pdbx_seq_one_letter_code
_entity_poly.pdbx_strand_id
1 'polypeptide(L)'
;HHWRYHIPRGTTLIVNVWAIHRDPKVWDVPTRFKPEKFEEMIEDDREGFNFKFISFGVGKRACPEEGMGFRTVSLVVGMLIHCFDWETVGQELVDIGQGFGITL
;
A
#
# COMPACT_ATOMS: atom_id res chain seq x y z
N HIS A 1 -3.06 23.62 -18.54
CA HIS A 1 -3.60 22.27 -18.78
C HIS A 1 -2.86 21.64 -19.97
N HIS A 2 -1.76 20.92 -19.74
CA HIS A 2 -0.87 20.41 -20.79
C HIS A 2 -0.68 18.90 -20.65
N TRP A 3 -1.62 18.12 -21.14
CA TRP A 3 -1.43 16.68 -21.29
C TRP A 3 -0.89 16.42 -22.70
N ARG A 4 0.28 15.80 -22.82
CA ARG A 4 0.92 15.51 -24.12
C ARG A 4 0.28 14.35 -24.89
N TYR A 5 -0.76 13.73 -24.35
CA TYR A 5 -1.39 12.53 -24.89
C TYR A 5 -2.88 12.75 -25.12
N HIS A 6 -3.36 12.31 -26.28
CA HIS A 6 -4.80 12.21 -26.56
C HIS A 6 -5.29 10.82 -26.12
N ILE A 7 -6.24 10.78 -25.19
CA ILE A 7 -6.86 9.55 -24.69
C ILE A 7 -8.31 9.52 -25.16
N PRO A 8 -8.66 8.68 -26.17
CA PRO A 8 -10.02 8.58 -26.66
C PRO A 8 -11.00 8.09 -25.59
N ARG A 9 -12.27 8.47 -25.73
CA ARG A 9 -13.36 7.93 -24.90
C ARG A 9 -13.44 6.41 -25.06
N GLY A 10 -13.60 5.71 -23.95
CA GLY A 10 -13.69 4.24 -23.92
C GLY A 10 -12.34 3.53 -23.77
N THR A 11 -11.24 4.28 -23.62
CA THR A 11 -9.92 3.69 -23.31
C THR A 11 -9.92 3.07 -21.92
N THR A 12 -9.55 1.79 -21.82
CA THR A 12 -9.29 1.14 -20.53
C THR A 12 -7.95 1.60 -19.98
N LEU A 13 -7.94 2.05 -18.72
CA LEU A 13 -6.74 2.46 -18.00
C LEU A 13 -6.49 1.49 -16.85
N ILE A 14 -5.24 1.06 -16.71
CA ILE A 14 -4.77 0.23 -15.59
C ILE A 14 -3.74 1.04 -14.83
N VAL A 15 -3.92 1.16 -13.51
CA VAL A 15 -2.99 1.85 -12.64
C VAL A 15 -1.98 0.85 -12.09
N ASN A 16 -0.69 1.09 -12.33
CA ASN A 16 0.37 0.23 -11.80
C ASN A 16 0.75 0.65 -10.37
N VAL A 17 -0.11 0.27 -9.41
CA VAL A 17 0.08 0.58 -7.99
C VAL A 17 1.38 -0.04 -7.45
N TRP A 18 1.72 -1.25 -7.91
CA TRP A 18 2.95 -1.95 -7.53
C TRP A 18 4.21 -1.12 -7.81
N ALA A 19 4.28 -0.50 -8.98
CA ALA A 19 5.41 0.35 -9.36
C ALA A 19 5.44 1.65 -8.55
N ILE A 20 4.28 2.26 -8.26
CA ILE A 20 4.18 3.48 -7.44
C ILE A 20 4.73 3.22 -6.02
N HIS A 21 4.30 2.12 -5.40
CA HIS A 21 4.73 1.75 -4.04
C HIS A 21 6.22 1.38 -3.93
N ARG A 22 6.89 1.15 -5.07
CA ARG A 22 8.29 0.73 -5.15
C ARG A 22 9.19 1.69 -5.93
N ASP A 23 8.72 2.91 -6.22
CA ASP A 23 9.51 3.89 -6.97
C ASP A 23 10.71 4.36 -6.11
N PRO A 24 11.97 4.11 -6.54
CA PRO A 24 13.16 4.52 -5.81
C PRO A 24 13.35 6.05 -5.76
N LYS A 25 12.61 6.81 -6.57
CA LYS A 25 12.60 8.29 -6.48
C LYS A 25 11.74 8.79 -5.33
N VAL A 26 10.83 7.95 -4.83
CA VAL A 26 9.90 8.27 -3.74
C VAL A 26 10.35 7.62 -2.44
N TRP A 27 10.90 6.40 -2.51
CA TRP A 27 11.33 5.60 -1.38
C TRP A 27 12.83 5.31 -1.45
N ASP A 28 13.58 5.59 -0.39
CA ASP A 28 15.03 5.36 -0.33
C ASP A 28 15.41 3.89 -0.58
N VAL A 29 14.76 2.96 0.12
CA VAL A 29 14.92 1.51 -0.09
C VAL A 29 13.55 0.84 -0.28
N PRO A 30 12.98 0.86 -1.49
CA PRO A 30 11.58 0.49 -1.74
C PRO A 30 11.26 -0.98 -1.46
N THR A 31 12.26 -1.86 -1.49
CA THR A 31 12.11 -3.31 -1.32
C THR A 31 12.30 -3.76 0.13
N ARG A 32 12.70 -2.87 1.04
CA ARG A 32 12.85 -3.19 2.47
C ARG A 32 11.56 -2.88 3.24
N PHE A 33 11.19 -3.79 4.12
CA PHE A 33 10.18 -3.54 5.14
C PHE A 33 10.77 -2.61 6.20
N LYS A 34 10.31 -1.35 6.23
CA LYS A 34 10.76 -0.29 7.14
C LYS A 34 9.55 0.55 7.55
N PRO A 35 8.79 0.19 8.59
CA PRO A 35 7.57 0.89 9.01
C PRO A 35 7.78 2.38 9.33
N GLU A 36 8.97 2.72 9.84
CA GLU A 36 9.32 4.07 10.30
C GLU A 36 9.25 5.11 9.17
N LYS A 37 9.37 4.68 7.91
CA LYS A 37 9.25 5.56 6.73
C LYS A 37 7.88 6.25 6.61
N PHE A 38 6.86 5.73 7.29
CA PHE A 38 5.52 6.31 7.29
C PHE A 38 5.33 7.35 8.40
N GLU A 39 6.19 7.40 9.42
CA GLU A 39 6.10 8.38 10.52
C GLU A 39 6.30 9.81 10.00
N GLU A 40 7.28 10.00 9.11
CA GLU A 40 7.56 11.27 8.43
C GLU A 40 6.43 11.72 7.50
N MET A 41 5.48 10.83 7.16
CA MET A 41 4.38 11.13 6.25
C MET A 41 3.06 11.48 6.95
N ILE A 42 3.00 11.41 8.28
CA ILE A 42 1.79 11.72 9.07
C ILE A 42 1.46 13.22 9.04
N GLU A 43 2.44 14.09 8.80
CA GLU A 43 2.25 15.55 8.85
C GLU A 43 1.66 16.16 7.57
N ASP A 44 1.69 15.46 6.43
CA ASP A 44 1.28 16.00 5.11
C ASP A 44 0.10 15.21 4.51
N ASP A 45 -1.01 15.14 5.26
CA ASP A 45 -2.19 14.34 4.91
C ASP A 45 -3.22 15.16 4.12
N ARG A 46 -2.96 15.36 2.83
CA ARG A 46 -3.91 16.04 1.92
C ARG A 46 -4.72 15.10 1.05
N GLU A 47 -4.12 14.03 0.52
CA GLU A 47 -4.80 12.92 -0.19
C GLU A 47 -3.87 11.69 -0.24
N GLY A 48 -3.98 10.75 0.71
CA GLY A 48 -3.30 9.45 0.65
C GLY A 48 -1.79 9.53 0.43
N PHE A 49 -1.07 10.15 1.38
CA PHE A 49 0.39 10.30 1.33
C PHE A 49 0.92 10.95 0.03
N ASN A 50 0.22 11.95 -0.52
CA ASN A 50 0.56 12.58 -1.81
C ASN A 50 0.68 11.56 -2.96
N PHE A 51 -0.19 10.54 -2.99
CA PHE A 51 -0.16 9.42 -3.94
C PHE A 51 1.11 8.55 -3.89
N LYS A 52 1.98 8.73 -2.89
CA LYS A 52 3.16 7.87 -2.70
C LYS A 52 2.78 6.46 -2.26
N PHE A 53 1.64 6.33 -1.58
CA PHE A 53 1.09 5.07 -1.14
C PHE A 53 -0.43 5.07 -1.35
N ILE A 54 -0.91 4.06 -2.09
CA ILE A 54 -2.30 3.90 -2.52
C ILE A 54 -2.74 2.49 -2.15
N SER A 55 -3.37 2.32 -0.99
CA SER A 55 -3.86 1.02 -0.49
C SER A 55 -5.22 0.65 -1.09
N PHE A 56 -6.16 1.60 -1.11
CA PHE A 56 -7.56 1.37 -1.45
C PHE A 56 -8.04 2.19 -2.66
N GLY A 57 -7.12 2.77 -3.44
CA GLY A 57 -7.44 3.64 -4.57
C GLY A 57 -7.68 5.09 -4.14
N VAL A 58 -7.97 5.96 -5.12
CA VAL A 58 -8.15 7.40 -4.90
C VAL A 58 -9.27 7.96 -5.79
N GLY A 59 -9.85 9.08 -5.36
CA GLY A 59 -10.91 9.78 -6.11
C GLY A 59 -12.21 8.99 -6.21
N LYS A 60 -12.96 9.19 -7.30
CA LYS A 60 -14.34 8.65 -7.49
C LYS A 60 -14.46 7.12 -7.50
N ARG A 61 -13.33 6.41 -7.58
CA ARG A 61 -13.26 4.94 -7.64
C ARG A 61 -12.43 4.35 -6.49
N ALA A 62 -12.12 5.16 -5.47
CA ALA A 62 -11.55 4.65 -4.23
C ALA A 62 -12.51 3.62 -3.60
N CYS A 63 -11.96 2.67 -2.86
CA CYS A 63 -12.72 1.69 -2.12
C CYS A 63 -13.62 2.44 -1.11
N PRO A 64 -14.94 2.23 -1.15
CA PRO A 64 -15.85 2.91 -0.23
C PRO A 64 -15.62 2.50 1.23
N GLU A 65 -14.96 1.36 1.46
CA GLU A 65 -14.73 0.79 2.80
C GLU A 65 -13.28 0.89 3.28
N GLU A 66 -12.46 1.77 2.68
CA GLU A 66 -11.07 2.01 3.10
C GLU A 66 -10.94 2.20 4.63
N GLY A 67 -11.78 3.07 5.20
CA GLY A 67 -11.75 3.35 6.63
C GLY A 67 -12.12 2.14 7.50
N MET A 68 -12.99 1.23 7.00
CA MET A 68 -13.30 -0.01 7.71
C MET A 68 -12.14 -0.99 7.62
N GLY A 69 -11.53 -1.14 6.43
CA GLY A 69 -10.36 -1.98 6.22
C GLY A 69 -9.23 -1.65 7.20
N PHE A 70 -8.88 -0.36 7.31
CA PHE A 70 -7.87 0.08 8.28
C PHE A 70 -8.25 -0.20 9.73
N ARG A 71 -9.50 0.06 10.13
CA ARG A 71 -9.95 -0.22 11.51
C ARG A 71 -9.88 -1.71 11.85
N THR A 72 -10.33 -2.57 10.93
CA THR A 72 -10.31 -4.02 11.14
C THR A 72 -8.89 -4.54 11.24
N VAL A 73 -8.00 -4.16 10.31
CA VAL A 73 -6.59 -4.59 10.36
C VAL A 73 -5.92 -4.11 11.64
N SER A 74 -6.07 -2.83 12.01
CA SER A 74 -5.47 -2.29 13.23
C SER A 74 -5.99 -2.99 14.49
N LEU A 75 -7.30 -3.28 14.57
CA LEU A 75 -7.87 -3.99 15.70
C LEU A 75 -7.34 -5.42 15.80
N VAL A 76 -7.38 -6.18 14.69
CA VAL A 76 -6.93 -7.58 14.67
C VAL A 76 -5.45 -7.67 15.00
N VAL A 77 -4.59 -6.87 14.34
CA VAL A 77 -3.15 -6.87 14.61
C VAL A 77 -2.86 -6.45 16.05
N GLY A 78 -3.54 -5.42 16.57
CA GLY A 78 -3.39 -4.98 17.95
C GLY A 78 -3.77 -6.06 18.97
N MET A 79 -4.87 -6.79 18.74
CA MET A 79 -5.27 -7.91 19.59
C MET A 79 -4.26 -9.06 19.54
N LEU A 80 -3.75 -9.39 18.35
CA LEU A 80 -2.81 -10.50 18.19
C LEU A 80 -1.48 -10.21 18.89
N ILE A 81 -0.92 -9.01 18.72
CA ILE A 81 0.33 -8.60 19.38
C ILE A 81 0.16 -8.46 20.89
N HIS A 82 -1.02 -8.05 21.37
CA HIS A 82 -1.27 -7.93 22.80
C HIS A 82 -1.34 -9.28 23.52
N CYS A 83 -1.92 -10.29 22.87
CA CYS A 83 -2.24 -11.57 23.51
C CYS A 83 -1.19 -12.67 23.26
N PHE A 84 -0.30 -12.52 22.28
CA PHE A 84 0.57 -13.58 21.84
C PHE A 84 1.97 -13.10 21.43
N ASP A 85 2.98 -13.90 21.74
CA ASP A 85 4.33 -13.80 21.18
C ASP A 85 4.48 -14.87 20.08
N TRP A 86 4.98 -14.45 18.91
CA TRP A 86 5.01 -15.30 17.71
C TRP A 86 6.44 -15.60 17.30
N GLU A 87 6.71 -16.87 17.00
CA GLU A 87 7.98 -17.35 16.47
C GLU A 87 7.74 -18.33 15.31
N THR A 88 8.75 -18.51 14.45
CA THR A 88 8.70 -19.51 13.40
C THR A 88 8.90 -20.90 13.97
N VAL A 89 8.11 -21.88 13.50
CA VAL A 89 8.31 -23.28 13.88
C VAL A 89 9.47 -23.85 13.06
N GLY A 90 10.55 -24.24 13.75
CA GLY A 90 11.75 -24.79 13.12
C GLY A 90 12.76 -23.73 12.65
N GLN A 91 13.75 -24.17 11.87
CA GLN A 91 14.85 -23.32 11.38
C GLN A 91 14.73 -23.00 9.88
N GLU A 92 13.65 -23.44 9.24
CA GLU A 92 13.43 -23.21 7.81
C GLU A 92 13.03 -21.77 7.55
N LEU A 93 13.50 -21.22 6.42
CA LEU A 93 13.10 -19.90 5.99
C LEU A 93 11.64 -19.92 5.52
N VAL A 94 10.86 -18.95 5.99
CA VAL A 94 9.49 -18.73 5.50
C VAL A 94 9.56 -18.00 4.18
N ASP A 95 8.95 -18.56 3.13
CA ASP A 95 8.81 -17.86 1.85
C ASP A 95 7.85 -16.66 2.00
N ILE A 96 8.40 -15.47 1.78
CA ILE A 96 7.68 -14.19 1.81
C ILE A 96 7.61 -13.55 0.41
N GLY A 97 7.84 -14.34 -0.63
CA GLY A 97 7.68 -13.92 -2.01
C GLY A 97 6.25 -13.50 -2.34
N GLN A 98 6.11 -12.50 -3.21
CA GLN A 98 4.81 -12.04 -3.68
C GLN A 98 4.25 -13.02 -4.73
N GLY A 99 3.01 -13.47 -4.53
CA GLY A 99 2.25 -14.23 -5.52
C GLY A 99 1.65 -13.34 -6.62
N PHE A 100 1.28 -13.95 -7.76
CA PHE A 100 0.54 -13.26 -8.81
C PHE A 100 -0.96 -13.22 -8.49
N GLY A 101 -1.58 -12.05 -8.57
CA GLY A 101 -3.02 -11.90 -8.30
C GLY A 101 -3.55 -10.49 -8.47
N ILE A 102 -4.85 -10.32 -8.18
CA ILE A 102 -5.52 -9.01 -8.15
C ILE A 102 -5.35 -8.28 -6.82
N THR A 103 -4.90 -9.01 -5.78
CA THR A 103 -4.51 -8.45 -4.48
C THR A 103 -3.03 -8.12 -4.53
N LEU A 104 -2.69 -6.88 -4.14
CA LEU A 104 -1.31 -6.39 -4.11
C LEU A 104 -0.52 -6.94 -2.92
#